data_AF-A0A929REB9-F1
#
_entry.id   AF-A0A929REB9-F1
#
_cell.length_a   1.000
_cell.length_b   1.000
_cell.length_c   1.000
_cell.angle_alpha   90.00
_cell.angle_beta   90.00
_cell.angle_gamma   90.00
#
_symmetry.space_group_name_H-M   'P 1'
#
loop_
_entity.id
_entity.type
_entity.pdbx_description
1 polymer ?
#
loop_
_entity_poly.entity_id
_entity_poly.type
_entity_poly.pdbx_seq_one_letter_code
_entity_poly.pdbx_strand_id
1 'polypeptide(L)'
;MTSADISLLSADEVCRLLGIEERRLKQLIRDRVLIEARTARGERGIPREVIVKGADGWEPLPVLQGTLTLLADDGFTPEEALEWLYTLQDELGERPIDAMTSGRHHRVNRIASTLAF
;
A
#
# COMPACT_ATOMS: atom_id res chain seq x y z
N MET A 1 19.86 5.51 -3.42
CA MET A 1 18.59 4.79 -3.57
C MET A 1 18.31 4.12 -2.24
N THR A 2 17.53 4.79 -1.40
CA THR A 2 17.25 4.32 -0.05
C THR A 2 16.36 3.10 -0.18
N SER A 3 16.93 1.90 -0.03
CA SER A 3 16.16 0.68 0.23
C SER A 3 15.50 0.91 1.58
N ALA A 4 14.33 1.54 1.61
CA ALA A 4 13.49 1.50 2.79
C ALA A 4 13.28 0.02 3.09
N ASP A 5 13.64 -0.42 4.30
CA ASP A 5 13.37 -1.79 4.75
C ASP A 5 11.86 -1.94 4.92
N ILE A 6 11.16 -2.22 3.82
CA ILE A 6 9.74 -2.54 3.81
C ILE A 6 9.63 -3.93 4.44
N SER A 7 8.94 -4.02 5.58
CA SER A 7 8.61 -5.31 6.17
C SER A 7 7.52 -5.97 5.33
N LEU A 8 7.82 -7.14 4.76
CA LEU A 8 6.87 -7.88 3.93
C LEU A 8 6.27 -9.06 4.70
N LEU A 9 4.97 -9.29 4.48
CA LEU A 9 4.26 -10.51 4.81
C LEU A 9 4.18 -11.41 3.57
N SER A 10 4.39 -12.70 3.76
CA SER A 10 4.12 -13.69 2.73
C SER A 10 2.63 -13.76 2.38
N ALA A 11 2.30 -14.27 1.20
CA ALA A 11 0.91 -14.50 0.79
C ALA A 11 0.15 -15.38 1.80
N ASP A 12 0.80 -16.41 2.33
CA ASP A 12 0.21 -17.32 3.32
C ASP A 12 -0.05 -16.63 4.67
N GLU A 13 0.82 -15.72 5.09
CA GLU A 13 0.57 -14.91 6.29
C GLU A 13 -0.60 -13.95 6.10
N VAL A 14 -0.68 -13.27 4.96
CA VAL A 14 -1.81 -12.37 4.67
C VAL A 14 -3.13 -13.14 4.60
N CYS A 15 -3.16 -14.27 3.92
CA CYS A 15 -4.33 -15.14 3.86
C CYS A 15 -4.79 -15.58 5.26
N ARG A 16 -3.86 -15.99 6.14
CA ARG A 16 -4.16 -16.36 7.52
C ARG A 16 -4.67 -15.19 8.36
N LEU A 17 -4.04 -14.02 8.25
CA LEU A 17 -4.45 -12.83 9.00
C LEU A 17 -5.86 -12.38 8.61
N LEU A 18 -6.12 -12.30 7.31
CA LEU A 18 -7.40 -11.82 6.78
C LEU A 18 -8.51 -12.88 6.77
N GLY A 19 -8.18 -14.16 7.07
CA GLY A 19 -9.15 -15.26 7.02
C GLY A 19 -9.67 -15.53 5.61
N ILE A 20 -8.82 -15.38 4.59
CA ILE A 20 -9.19 -15.51 3.17
C ILE A 20 -8.32 -16.55 2.45
N GLU A 21 -8.80 -17.03 1.31
CA GLU A 21 -8.02 -17.87 0.39
C GLU A 21 -7.15 -17.04 -0.56
N GLU A 22 -6.11 -17.65 -1.12
CA GLU A 22 -5.17 -17.02 -2.05
C GLU A 22 -5.86 -16.40 -3.28
N ARG A 23 -6.94 -17.03 -3.76
CA ARG A 23 -7.76 -16.48 -4.86
C ARG A 23 -8.33 -15.11 -4.50
N ARG A 24 -8.78 -14.94 -3.25
CA ARG A 24 -9.29 -13.65 -2.77
C ARG A 24 -8.15 -12.66 -2.57
N LEU A 25 -6.98 -13.09 -2.11
CA LEU A 25 -5.80 -12.22 -2.04
C LEU A 25 -5.42 -11.63 -3.41
N LYS A 26 -5.33 -12.48 -4.45
CA LYS A 26 -5.08 -12.04 -5.83
C LYS A 26 -6.15 -11.06 -6.33
N GLN A 27 -7.40 -11.30 -5.95
CA GLN A 27 -8.50 -10.39 -6.25
C GLN A 27 -8.31 -9.02 -5.57
N LEU A 28 -7.93 -8.99 -4.29
CA LEU A 28 -7.69 -7.74 -3.57
C LEU A 28 -6.54 -6.93 -4.18
N ILE A 29 -5.48 -7.60 -4.65
CA ILE A 29 -4.38 -6.93 -5.36
C ILE A 29 -4.86 -6.36 -6.69
N ARG A 30 -5.58 -7.16 -7.49
CA ARG A 30 -6.15 -6.72 -8.77
C ARG A 30 -7.09 -5.54 -8.62
N ASP A 31 -7.91 -5.55 -7.57
CA ASP A 31 -8.89 -4.50 -7.28
C ASP A 31 -8.25 -3.30 -6.55
N ARG A 32 -6.91 -3.28 -6.43
CA ARG A 32 -6.11 -2.24 -5.78
C ARG A 32 -6.47 -2.02 -4.31
N VAL A 33 -7.06 -3.02 -3.65
CA VAL A 33 -7.29 -3.01 -2.20
C VAL A 33 -5.98 -3.28 -1.45
N LEU A 34 -5.10 -4.08 -2.05
CA LEU A 34 -3.75 -4.36 -1.58
C LEU A 34 -2.74 -4.12 -2.71
N ILE A 35 -1.46 -4.05 -2.35
CA ILE A 35 -0.34 -3.91 -3.27
C ILE A 35 0.76 -4.91 -2.89
N GLU A 36 1.44 -5.46 -3.88
CA GLU A 36 2.61 -6.32 -3.68
C GLU A 36 3.87 -5.47 -3.74
N ALA A 37 4.87 -5.85 -2.95
CA ALA A 37 6.18 -5.23 -2.91
C ALA A 37 7.29 -6.27 -3.07
N ARG A 38 8.48 -5.76 -3.41
CA ARG A 38 9.71 -6.54 -3.47
C ARG A 38 10.78 -5.87 -2.64
N THR A 39 11.46 -6.64 -1.80
CA THR A 39 12.65 -6.14 -1.10
C THR A 39 13.84 -6.03 -2.06
N ALA A 40 14.88 -5.32 -1.65
CA ALA A 40 16.15 -5.28 -2.39
C ALA A 40 16.80 -6.67 -2.57
N ARG A 41 16.41 -7.66 -1.75
CA ARG A 41 16.85 -9.06 -1.86
C ARG A 41 16.01 -9.90 -2.83
N GLY A 42 14.99 -9.29 -3.45
CA GLY A 42 14.10 -9.94 -4.42
C GLY A 42 12.93 -10.70 -3.79
N GLU A 43 12.79 -10.67 -2.47
CA GLU A 43 11.67 -11.30 -1.76
C GLU A 43 10.37 -10.55 -2.08
N ARG A 44 9.34 -11.29 -2.47
CA ARG A 44 8.00 -10.74 -2.76
C ARG A 44 7.09 -10.90 -1.56
N GLY A 45 6.20 -9.94 -1.36
CA GLY A 45 5.17 -10.05 -0.35
C GLY A 45 4.28 -8.83 -0.32
N ILE A 46 3.37 -8.80 0.65
CA ILE A 46 2.50 -7.65 0.90
C ILE A 46 3.13 -6.81 2.00
N PRO A 47 3.26 -5.49 1.85
CA PRO A 47 3.79 -4.67 2.93
C PRO A 47 3.00 -4.82 4.23
N ARG A 48 3.70 -4.94 5.35
CA ARG A 48 3.09 -5.17 6.65
C ARG A 48 2.14 -4.03 7.06
N GLU A 49 2.47 -2.81 6.68
CA GLU A 49 1.74 -1.59 7.04
C GLU A 49 0.35 -1.52 6.39
N VAL A 50 0.14 -2.21 5.26
CA VAL A 50 -1.16 -2.22 4.58
C VAL A 50 -2.14 -3.24 5.16
N ILE A 51 -1.73 -4.02 6.17
CA ILE A 51 -2.58 -4.95 6.92
C ILE A 51 -2.76 -4.41 8.34
N VAL A 52 -3.93 -3.86 8.63
CA VAL A 52 -4.22 -3.15 9.89
C VAL A 52 -5.22 -3.90 10.75
N LYS A 53 -5.32 -3.53 12.02
CA LYS A 53 -6.30 -4.09 12.95
C LYS A 53 -7.54 -3.19 12.97
N GLY A 54 -8.63 -3.71 12.43
CA GLY A 54 -9.96 -3.11 12.47
C GLY A 54 -10.76 -3.55 13.71
N ALA A 55 -12.05 -3.24 13.70
CA ALA A 55 -12.97 -3.61 14.78
C ALA A 55 -13.17 -5.14 14.89
N ASP A 56 -13.22 -5.82 13.75
CA ASP A 56 -13.57 -7.25 13.65
C ASP A 56 -12.37 -8.18 13.37
N GLY A 57 -11.13 -7.64 13.40
CA GLY A 57 -9.92 -8.43 13.15
C GLY A 57 -8.91 -7.70 12.27
N TRP A 58 -8.11 -8.47 11.52
CA TRP A 58 -7.19 -7.90 10.54
C TRP A 58 -7.93 -7.59 9.24
N GLU A 59 -7.61 -6.45 8.66
CA GLU A 59 -8.20 -5.98 7.40
C GLU A 59 -7.15 -5.22 6.56
N PRO A 60 -7.35 -5.10 5.24
CA PRO A 60 -6.59 -4.16 4.43
C PRO A 60 -6.76 -2.73 4.93
N LEU A 61 -5.71 -1.91 4.83
CA LEU A 61 -5.76 -0.48 5.15
C LEU A 61 -6.86 0.21 4.30
N PRO A 62 -8.00 0.64 4.87
CA PRO A 62 -9.18 0.99 4.08
C PRO A 62 -8.96 2.17 3.13
N VAL A 63 -8.10 3.11 3.53
CA VAL A 63 -7.80 4.33 2.77
C VAL A 63 -6.83 4.11 1.60
N LEU A 64 -6.18 2.94 1.54
CA LEU A 64 -5.18 2.64 0.52
C LEU A 64 -5.78 2.56 -0.88
N GLN A 65 -6.96 1.92 -1.01
CA GLN A 65 -7.57 1.65 -2.31
C GLN A 65 -7.84 2.92 -3.11
N GLY A 66 -8.34 3.97 -2.45
CA GLY A 66 -8.60 5.25 -3.10
C GLY A 66 -7.31 5.87 -3.65
N THR A 67 -6.22 5.80 -2.90
CA THR A 67 -4.91 6.31 -3.32
C THR A 67 -4.36 5.50 -4.49
N LEU A 68 -4.39 4.16 -4.41
CA LEU A 68 -3.91 3.31 -5.50
C LEU A 68 -4.73 3.44 -6.79
N THR A 69 -6.04 3.70 -6.66
CA THR A 69 -6.90 3.97 -7.81
C THR A 69 -6.52 5.28 -8.47
N LEU A 70 -6.34 6.35 -7.68
CA LEU A 70 -5.95 7.66 -8.19
C LEU A 70 -4.59 7.63 -8.89
N LEU A 71 -3.58 7.01 -8.27
CA LEU A 71 -2.26 6.84 -8.89
C LEU A 71 -2.35 6.05 -10.22
N ALA A 72 -3.17 5.00 -10.26
CA ALA A 72 -3.36 4.21 -11.48
C ALA A 72 -4.09 4.99 -12.58
N ASP A 73 -5.06 5.84 -12.21
CA ASP A 73 -5.76 6.74 -13.14
C ASP A 73 -4.80 7.80 -13.71
N ASP A 74 -3.80 8.22 -12.92
CA ASP A 74 -2.69 9.10 -13.32
C ASP A 74 -1.55 8.33 -14.05
N GLY A 75 -1.74 7.04 -14.34
CA GLY A 75 -0.83 6.24 -15.18
C GLY A 75 0.30 5.52 -14.45
N PHE A 76 0.34 5.55 -13.12
CA PHE A 76 1.39 4.87 -12.34
C PHE A 76 1.27 3.36 -12.46
N THR A 77 2.42 2.70 -12.64
CA THR A 77 2.58 1.26 -12.44
C THR A 77 2.48 0.89 -10.97
N PRO A 78 2.20 -0.38 -10.62
CA PRO A 78 2.26 -0.84 -9.22
C PRO A 78 3.61 -0.55 -8.57
N GLU A 79 4.71 -0.70 -9.30
CA GLU A 79 6.06 -0.41 -8.82
C GLU A 79 6.25 1.08 -8.51
N GLU A 80 5.82 1.98 -9.40
CA GLU A 80 5.89 3.43 -9.17
C GLU A 80 4.96 3.88 -8.02
N ALA A 81 3.77 3.30 -7.93
CA ALA A 81 2.85 3.57 -6.83
C ALA A 81 3.46 3.14 -5.49
N LEU A 82 4.11 1.97 -5.44
CA LEU A 82 4.83 1.51 -4.26
C LEU A 82 5.99 2.44 -3.90
N GLU A 83 6.80 2.84 -4.89
CA GLU A 83 7.90 3.77 -4.68
C GLU A 83 7.38 5.10 -4.11
N TRP A 84 6.31 5.64 -4.68
CA TRP A 84 5.69 6.87 -4.20
C TRP A 84 5.18 6.73 -2.75
N LEU A 85 4.50 5.64 -2.42
CA LEU A 85 3.95 5.37 -1.09
C LEU A 85 5.01 5.28 0.02
N TYR A 86 6.21 4.80 -0.33
CA TYR A 86 7.31 4.54 0.61
C TYR A 86 8.46 5.55 0.48
N THR A 87 8.31 6.58 -0.34
CA THR A 87 9.26 7.70 -0.46
C THR A 87 8.76 8.92 0.30
N LEU A 88 9.69 9.67 0.89
CA LEU A 88 9.40 10.95 1.53
C LEU A 88 8.80 11.91 0.51
N GLN A 89 7.61 12.43 0.77
CA GLN A 89 7.02 13.49 -0.04
C GLN A 89 7.23 14.81 0.68
N ASP A 90 7.90 15.77 0.03
CA ASP A 90 8.27 17.04 0.65
C ASP A 90 7.03 17.82 1.12
N GLU A 91 5.91 17.74 0.39
CA GLU A 91 4.63 18.35 0.75
C GLU A 91 3.96 17.69 1.96
N LEU A 92 4.28 16.43 2.26
CA LEU A 92 3.82 15.74 3.49
C LEU A 92 4.82 15.90 4.65
N GLY A 93 6.10 16.03 4.35
CA GLY A 93 7.20 15.89 5.32
C GLY A 93 7.36 14.46 5.87
N GLU A 94 6.70 13.47 5.27
CA GLU A 94 6.77 12.05 5.63
C GLU A 94 6.42 11.16 4.43
N ARG A 95 6.46 9.84 4.61
CA ARG A 95 6.00 8.89 3.59
C ARG A 95 4.46 8.82 3.58
N PRO A 96 3.80 8.72 2.41
CA PRO A 96 2.35 8.57 2.33
C PRO A 96 1.80 7.41 3.16
N ILE A 97 2.51 6.28 3.23
CA ILE A 97 2.09 5.14 4.05
C ILE A 97 2.06 5.47 5.55
N ASP A 98 3.02 6.24 6.05
CA ASP A 98 3.06 6.68 7.46
C ASP A 98 1.92 7.67 7.76
N ALA A 99 1.63 8.56 6.81
CA ALA A 99 0.50 9.48 6.91
C ALA A 99 -0.84 8.71 6.95
N MET A 100 -1.03 7.71 6.09
CA MET A 100 -2.25 6.91 6.03
C MET A 100 -2.47 6.07 7.28
N THR A 101 -1.44 5.36 7.75
CA THR A 101 -1.52 4.52 8.96
C THR A 101 -1.74 5.33 10.24
N SER A 102 -1.38 6.62 10.25
CA SER A 102 -1.68 7.57 11.32
C SER A 102 -3.01 8.34 11.14
N GLY A 103 -3.85 7.94 10.18
CA GLY A 103 -5.19 8.51 9.96
C GLY A 103 -5.22 9.82 9.16
N ARG A 104 -4.08 10.28 8.63
CA ARG A 104 -3.94 11.58 7.93
C ARG A 104 -4.08 11.48 6.41
N HIS A 105 -4.76 10.44 5.94
CA HIS A 105 -4.96 10.10 4.52
C HIS A 105 -5.53 11.23 3.64
N HIS A 106 -6.32 12.17 4.19
CA HIS A 106 -6.83 13.31 3.41
C HIS A 106 -5.71 14.18 2.81
N ARG A 107 -4.56 14.29 3.49
CA ARG A 107 -3.38 14.98 2.95
C ARG A 107 -2.75 14.21 1.79
N VAL A 108 -2.70 12.88 1.91
CA VAL A 108 -2.17 11.97 0.90
C VAL A 108 -2.98 12.06 -0.40
N ASN A 109 -4.31 11.95 -0.32
CA ASN A 109 -5.18 12.04 -1.50
C ASN A 109 -5.06 13.40 -2.20
N ARG A 110 -4.89 14.50 -1.44
CA ARG A 110 -4.69 15.83 -2.01
C ARG A 110 -3.42 15.87 -2.87
N ILE A 111 -2.31 15.32 -2.37
CA ILE A 111 -1.05 15.34 -3.11
C ILE A 111 -1.12 14.38 -4.29
N ALA A 112 -1.64 13.17 -4.08
CA ALA A 112 -1.85 12.21 -5.17
C ALA A 112 -2.64 12.86 -6.32
N SER A 113 -3.71 13.62 -6.04
CA SER A 113 -4.51 14.28 -7.09
C SER A 113 -3.81 15.39 -7.86
N THR A 114 -2.63 15.82 -7.39
CA THR A 114 -1.80 16.82 -8.09
C THR A 114 -0.72 16.19 -8.97
N LEU A 115 -0.59 14.86 -8.95
CA LEU A 115 0.45 14.12 -9.69
C LEU A 115 0.05 13.80 -11.14
N ALA A 116 -1.14 14.23 -11.58
CA ALA A 116 -1.64 13.99 -12.93
C ALA A 116 -0.57 14.30 -14.00
N PHE A 117 -0.19 13.27 -14.75
CA PHE A 117 0.75 13.31 -15.87
C PHE A 117 0.06 13.65 -17.20
#